data_AF-A0AAD6QKD7-F1
#
_entry.id   AF-A0AAD6QKD7-F1
#
_cell.length_a   1.000
_cell.length_b   1.000
_cell.length_c   1.000
_cell.angle_alpha   90.00
_cell.angle_beta   90.00
_cell.angle_gamma   90.00
#
_symmetry.space_group_name_H-M   'P 1'
#
loop_
_entity.id
_entity.type
_entity.pdbx_description
1 polymer ?
#
loop_
_entity_poly.entity_id
_entity_poly.type
_entity_poly.pdbx_seq_one_letter_code
_entity_poly.pdbx_strand_id
1 'polypeptide(L)'
;MADLAKNTRELKSILYGNSESEPVPEACAQLTQEFFRENTLRLLIICLPKLNLETRKDATQVVANLQRQQVNSRLIASDYLEKNTDLLDILIAGYENTDMALHYGVMLKECIRHQSVARYVLESPHVKKFFDYIQLPNFDISADAAATFKELLTRHKSTVAEFLSKNYDWFFAEFNSKLLESTNYITRRQSIKLLGDMLLDRSNAVVMTRYVSSRDNLRILMNLLRESSKSIQTEAFHVFKLFVANQNKPPDIVSILVANRSKLLRLLADFKMDKEDEQFEADKAQVMKEIAALEPRE
;
A
#
# COMPACT_ATOMS: atom_id res chain seq x y z
N MET A 1 -12.67 -27.46 22.16
CA MET A 1 -11.90 -26.19 22.21
C MET A 1 -10.46 -26.40 22.68
N ALA A 2 -10.22 -27.13 23.78
CA ALA A 2 -8.85 -27.41 24.26
C ALA A 2 -8.01 -28.19 23.23
N ASP A 3 -8.57 -29.23 22.61
CA ASP A 3 -7.84 -30.02 21.60
C ASP A 3 -7.49 -29.19 20.35
N LEU A 4 -8.39 -28.32 19.90
CA LEU A 4 -8.12 -27.43 18.76
C LEU A 4 -6.99 -26.44 19.09
N ALA A 5 -6.96 -25.88 20.31
CA ALA A 5 -5.89 -25.00 20.75
C ALA A 5 -4.54 -25.73 20.81
N LYS A 6 -4.53 -26.97 21.33
CA LYS A 6 -3.35 -27.84 21.35
C LYS A 6 -2.84 -28.12 19.93
N ASN A 7 -3.72 -28.59 19.05
CA ASN A 7 -3.37 -28.90 17.66
C ASN A 7 -2.86 -27.65 16.93
N THR A 8 -3.49 -26.49 17.09
CA THR A 8 -3.04 -25.24 16.44
C THR A 8 -1.63 -24.85 16.88
N ARG A 9 -1.29 -25.06 18.16
CA ARG A 9 0.06 -24.82 18.68
C ARG A 9 1.07 -25.81 18.11
N GLU A 10 0.71 -27.08 17.98
CA GLU A 10 1.55 -28.10 17.34
C GLU A 10 1.82 -27.74 15.87
N LEU A 11 0.79 -27.34 15.11
CA LEU A 11 0.93 -26.86 13.74
C LEU A 11 1.90 -25.68 13.63
N LYS A 12 1.77 -24.70 14.54
CA LYS A 12 2.71 -23.57 14.61
C LYS A 12 4.13 -24.03 14.91
N SER A 13 4.33 -24.98 15.83
CA SER A 13 5.66 -25.50 16.16
C SER A 13 6.32 -26.22 14.99
N ILE A 14 5.54 -26.88 14.13
CA ILE A 14 6.07 -27.47 12.88
C ILE A 14 6.60 -26.37 11.96
N LEU A 15 5.84 -25.28 11.79
CA LEU A 15 6.14 -24.21 10.83
C LEU A 15 7.21 -23.21 11.29
N TYR A 16 7.38 -23.03 12.60
CA TYR A 16 8.31 -22.05 13.19
C TYR A 16 9.42 -22.69 14.03
N GLY A 17 9.37 -24.00 14.26
CA GLY A 17 10.24 -24.66 15.21
C GLY A 17 9.85 -24.37 16.66
N ASN A 18 10.73 -24.74 17.58
CA ASN A 18 10.61 -24.46 19.00
C ASN A 18 11.99 -24.06 19.55
N SER A 19 12.14 -23.96 20.87
CA SER A 19 13.43 -23.61 21.51
C SER A 19 14.54 -24.62 21.30
N GLU A 20 14.21 -25.85 20.90
CA GLU A 20 15.12 -26.99 20.81
C GLU A 20 15.41 -27.43 19.36
N SER A 21 14.52 -27.12 18.42
CA SER A 21 14.61 -27.59 17.03
C SER A 21 14.09 -26.57 16.02
N GLU A 22 14.82 -26.41 14.92
CA GLU A 22 14.38 -25.66 13.74
C GLU A 22 13.26 -26.38 12.97
N PRO A 23 12.45 -25.66 12.17
CA PRO A 23 11.45 -26.27 11.29
C PRO A 23 12.07 -27.30 10.34
N VAL A 24 11.50 -28.51 10.30
CA VAL A 24 11.91 -29.55 9.36
C VAL A 24 11.24 -29.29 8.00
N PRO A 25 11.99 -29.06 6.90
CA PRO A 25 11.40 -28.67 5.62
C PRO A 25 10.36 -29.66 5.07
N GLU A 26 10.60 -30.97 5.23
CA GLU A 26 9.68 -32.01 4.80
C GLU A 26 8.35 -31.97 5.57
N ALA A 27 8.40 -31.78 6.88
CA ALA A 27 7.21 -31.65 7.71
C ALA A 27 6.41 -30.38 7.36
N CYS A 28 7.09 -29.26 7.12
CA CYS A 28 6.47 -28.03 6.64
C CYS A 28 5.78 -28.23 5.30
N ALA A 29 6.44 -28.89 4.34
CA ALA A 29 5.88 -29.17 3.02
C ALA A 29 4.66 -30.10 3.09
N GLN A 30 4.73 -31.17 3.88
CA GLN A 30 3.61 -32.08 4.09
C GLN A 30 2.41 -31.38 4.73
N LEU A 31 2.65 -30.60 5.79
CA LEU A 31 1.60 -29.82 6.44
C LEU A 31 0.94 -28.83 5.47
N THR A 32 1.75 -28.16 4.65
CA THR A 32 1.26 -27.23 3.64
C THR A 32 0.38 -27.90 2.60
N GLN A 33 0.80 -29.08 2.13
CA GLN A 33 0.02 -29.86 1.17
C GLN A 33 -1.35 -30.27 1.74
N GLU A 34 -1.40 -30.73 2.98
CA GLU A 34 -2.66 -31.14 3.62
C GLU A 34 -3.59 -29.96 3.92
N PHE A 35 -3.04 -28.78 4.25
CA PHE A 35 -3.84 -27.57 4.48
C PHE A 35 -4.57 -27.07 3.22
N PHE A 36 -3.97 -27.26 2.04
CA PHE A 36 -4.51 -26.82 0.76
C PHE A 36 -5.18 -27.93 -0.05
N ARG A 37 -5.21 -29.17 0.46
CA ARG A 37 -5.86 -30.30 -0.22
C ARG A 37 -7.38 -30.16 -0.27
N GLU A 38 -7.97 -29.68 0.82
CA GLU A 38 -9.42 -29.53 0.99
C GLU A 38 -9.74 -28.19 1.70
N ASN A 39 -10.74 -28.17 2.58
CA ASN A 39 -11.25 -26.94 3.19
C ASN A 39 -10.54 -26.53 4.49
N THR A 40 -9.42 -27.15 4.86
CA THR A 40 -8.78 -26.92 6.16
C THR A 40 -8.41 -25.45 6.38
N LEU A 41 -7.72 -24.83 5.40
CA LEU A 41 -7.40 -23.39 5.46
C LEU A 41 -8.66 -22.54 5.58
N ARG A 42 -9.66 -22.81 4.73
CA ARG A 42 -10.93 -22.08 4.70
C ARG A 42 -11.66 -22.15 6.04
N LEU A 43 -11.78 -23.35 6.60
CA LEU A 43 -12.46 -23.57 7.88
C LEU A 43 -11.72 -22.87 9.02
N LEU A 44 -10.39 -22.87 9.01
CA LEU A 44 -9.61 -22.16 10.02
C LEU A 44 -9.85 -20.64 9.96
N ILE A 45 -9.90 -20.06 8.76
CA ILE A 45 -10.21 -18.64 8.54
C ILE A 45 -11.64 -18.33 9.02
N ILE A 46 -12.66 -19.07 8.54
CA ILE A 46 -14.07 -18.81 8.87
C ILE A 46 -14.36 -19.00 10.37
N CYS A 47 -13.73 -19.99 11.01
CA CYS A 47 -13.95 -20.28 12.42
C CYS A 47 -13.05 -19.47 13.36
N LEU A 48 -12.12 -18.66 12.85
CA LEU A 48 -11.19 -17.85 13.67
C LEU A 48 -11.92 -17.03 14.76
N PRO A 49 -13.07 -16.37 14.49
CA PRO A 49 -13.80 -15.61 15.52
C PRO A 49 -14.32 -16.47 16.68
N LYS A 50 -14.49 -17.79 16.47
CA LYS A 50 -14.97 -18.72 17.51
C LYS A 50 -13.85 -19.16 18.46
N LEU A 51 -12.58 -18.86 18.14
CA LEU A 51 -11.42 -19.26 18.92
C LEU A 51 -11.13 -18.25 20.05
N ASN A 52 -10.47 -18.71 21.10
CA ASN A 52 -9.94 -17.80 22.13
C ASN A 52 -8.76 -16.99 21.57
N LEU A 53 -8.39 -15.91 22.25
CA LEU A 53 -7.37 -14.96 21.79
C LEU A 53 -6.03 -15.64 21.43
N GLU A 54 -5.55 -16.55 22.28
CA GLU A 54 -4.26 -17.20 22.05
C GLU A 54 -4.30 -18.13 20.84
N THR A 55 -5.37 -18.92 20.70
CA THR A 55 -5.56 -19.77 19.54
C THR A 55 -5.76 -18.96 18.25
N ARG A 56 -6.40 -17.77 18.31
CA ARG A 56 -6.47 -16.86 17.15
C ARG A 56 -5.08 -16.41 16.70
N LYS A 57 -4.21 -16.04 17.64
CA LYS A 57 -2.82 -15.64 17.33
C LYS A 57 -2.05 -16.77 16.69
N ASP A 58 -2.11 -17.97 17.27
CA ASP A 58 -1.43 -19.14 16.72
C ASP A 58 -1.96 -19.49 15.32
N ALA A 59 -3.29 -19.53 15.13
CA ALA A 59 -3.91 -19.78 13.84
C ALA A 59 -3.56 -18.73 12.78
N THR A 60 -3.44 -17.46 13.19
CA THR A 60 -2.99 -16.37 12.31
C THR A 60 -1.59 -16.61 11.80
N GLN A 61 -0.67 -16.99 12.68
CA GLN A 61 0.71 -17.28 12.30
C GLN A 61 0.79 -18.52 11.41
N VAL A 62 0.00 -19.57 11.68
CA VAL A 62 -0.09 -20.75 10.82
C VAL A 62 -0.55 -20.36 9.41
N VAL A 63 -1.69 -19.67 9.26
CA VAL A 63 -2.21 -19.27 7.94
C VAL A 63 -1.23 -18.36 7.19
N ALA A 64 -0.62 -17.40 7.88
CA ALA A 64 0.36 -16.49 7.30
C ALA A 64 1.62 -17.23 6.80
N ASN A 65 2.15 -18.16 7.59
CA ASN A 65 3.34 -18.91 7.26
C ASN A 65 3.12 -19.83 6.05
N LEU A 66 1.96 -20.51 5.99
CA LEU A 66 1.59 -21.43 4.90
C LEU A 66 1.66 -20.79 3.51
N GLN A 67 1.44 -19.47 3.38
CA GLN A 67 1.54 -18.76 2.10
C GLN A 67 2.96 -18.74 1.52
N ARG A 68 3.98 -18.91 2.38
CA ARG A 68 5.40 -18.82 2.03
C ARG A 68 6.04 -20.18 1.79
N GLN A 69 5.35 -21.27 2.15
CA GLN A 69 5.91 -22.60 2.12
C GLN A 69 6.00 -23.13 0.69
N GLN A 70 7.14 -23.73 0.38
CA GLN A 70 7.36 -24.38 -0.91
C GLN A 70 7.15 -25.89 -0.79
N VAL A 71 6.31 -26.43 -1.66
CA VAL A 71 6.11 -27.88 -1.83
C VAL A 71 6.65 -28.25 -3.20
N ASN A 72 7.66 -29.12 -3.25
CA ASN A 72 8.37 -29.47 -4.49
C ASN A 72 8.83 -28.23 -5.28
N SER A 73 9.42 -27.26 -4.56
CA SER A 73 9.89 -25.96 -5.09
C SER A 73 8.80 -25.07 -5.70
N ARG A 74 7.52 -25.30 -5.37
CA ARG A 74 6.37 -24.49 -5.83
C ARG A 74 5.59 -23.90 -4.65
N LEU A 75 5.11 -22.67 -4.82
CA LEU A 75 4.19 -22.01 -3.88
C LEU A 75 2.75 -22.41 -4.20
N ILE A 76 2.32 -23.56 -3.68
CA ILE A 76 0.98 -24.12 -3.96
C ILE A 76 -0.17 -23.31 -3.33
N ALA A 77 0.14 -22.40 -2.40
CA ALA A 77 -0.81 -21.47 -1.80
C ALA A 77 -1.51 -20.58 -2.86
N SER A 78 -0.75 -20.13 -3.87
CA SER A 78 -1.28 -19.33 -4.97
C SER A 78 -2.38 -20.06 -5.72
N ASP A 79 -2.14 -21.34 -6.06
CA ASP A 79 -3.09 -22.18 -6.81
C ASP A 79 -4.36 -22.46 -6.00
N TYR A 80 -4.23 -22.62 -4.69
CA TYR A 80 -5.37 -22.79 -3.79
C TYR A 80 -6.21 -21.51 -3.70
N LEU A 81 -5.58 -20.36 -3.49
CA LEU A 81 -6.29 -19.08 -3.34
C LEU A 81 -6.99 -18.64 -4.62
N GLU A 82 -6.41 -18.92 -5.80
CA GLU A 82 -7.04 -18.64 -7.09
C GLU A 82 -8.36 -19.40 -7.28
N LYS A 83 -8.50 -20.57 -6.65
CA LYS A 83 -9.75 -21.36 -6.66
C LYS A 83 -10.70 -20.99 -5.51
N ASN A 84 -10.28 -20.14 -4.58
CA ASN A 84 -10.98 -19.81 -3.34
C ASN A 84 -10.92 -18.30 -3.05
N THR A 85 -11.16 -17.49 -4.08
CA THR A 85 -10.95 -16.03 -4.00
C THR A 85 -11.89 -15.33 -3.01
N ASP A 86 -13.04 -15.94 -2.71
CA ASP A 86 -13.98 -15.46 -1.70
C ASP A 86 -13.36 -15.39 -0.29
N LEU A 87 -12.28 -16.15 -0.03
CA LEU A 87 -11.50 -16.01 1.20
C LEU A 87 -10.89 -14.61 1.33
N LEU A 88 -10.48 -13.98 0.22
CA LEU A 88 -9.95 -12.62 0.26
C LEU A 88 -11.04 -11.61 0.62
N ASP A 89 -12.26 -11.83 0.14
CA ASP A 89 -13.41 -10.98 0.48
C ASP A 89 -13.69 -11.05 1.99
N ILE A 90 -13.62 -12.24 2.58
CA ILE A 90 -13.74 -12.46 4.03
C ILE A 90 -12.62 -11.73 4.79
N LEU A 91 -11.37 -11.91 4.35
CA LEU A 91 -10.22 -11.27 5.02
C LEU A 91 -10.30 -9.75 4.96
N ILE A 92 -10.72 -9.17 3.83
CA ILE A 92 -10.90 -7.72 3.66
C ILE A 92 -12.07 -7.22 4.51
N ALA A 93 -13.22 -7.90 4.50
CA ALA A 93 -14.35 -7.54 5.36
C ALA A 93 -13.99 -7.62 6.85
N GLY A 94 -12.97 -8.41 7.18
CA GLY A 94 -12.36 -8.52 8.49
C GLY A 94 -12.00 -7.20 9.19
N TYR A 95 -11.62 -6.17 8.43
CA TYR A 95 -11.31 -4.83 8.97
C TYR A 95 -12.52 -4.15 9.63
N GLU A 96 -13.75 -4.57 9.31
CA GLU A 96 -14.99 -4.06 9.92
C GLU A 96 -15.21 -4.60 11.34
N ASN A 97 -14.44 -5.63 11.75
CA ASN A 97 -14.52 -6.22 13.09
C ASN A 97 -13.22 -5.96 13.87
N THR A 98 -13.29 -5.10 14.89
CA THR A 98 -12.13 -4.69 15.70
C THR A 98 -11.36 -5.87 16.32
N ASP A 99 -12.04 -6.93 16.75
CA ASP A 99 -11.40 -8.10 17.37
C ASP A 99 -10.67 -8.99 16.38
N MET A 100 -11.00 -8.87 15.08
CA MET A 100 -10.51 -9.73 14.01
C MET A 100 -9.61 -9.01 13.01
N ALA A 101 -9.70 -7.68 12.93
CA ALA A 101 -9.07 -6.86 11.91
C ALA A 101 -7.56 -7.14 11.77
N LEU A 102 -6.82 -7.14 12.88
CA LEU A 102 -5.37 -7.38 12.83
C LEU A 102 -5.01 -8.83 12.48
N HIS A 103 -5.85 -9.79 12.86
CA HIS A 103 -5.64 -11.19 12.49
C HIS A 103 -5.82 -11.39 10.99
N TYR A 104 -6.93 -10.90 10.45
CA TYR A 104 -7.23 -11.02 9.03
C TYR A 104 -6.32 -10.13 8.16
N GLY A 105 -5.92 -8.96 8.65
CA GLY A 105 -4.95 -8.10 7.96
C GLY A 105 -3.57 -8.75 7.82
N VAL A 106 -3.08 -9.45 8.86
CA VAL A 106 -1.84 -10.24 8.77
C VAL A 106 -1.97 -11.37 7.74
N MET A 107 -3.08 -12.12 7.74
CA MET A 107 -3.32 -13.18 6.75
C MET A 107 -3.39 -12.60 5.32
N LEU A 108 -4.16 -11.52 5.14
CA LEU A 108 -4.36 -10.86 3.85
C LEU A 108 -3.04 -10.37 3.25
N LYS A 109 -2.18 -9.74 4.07
CA LYS A 109 -0.85 -9.29 3.62
C LYS A 109 0.00 -10.41 3.07
N GLU A 110 -0.06 -11.61 3.65
CA GLU A 110 0.65 -12.76 3.09
C GLU A 110 0.02 -13.26 1.79
N CYS A 111 -1.31 -13.29 1.71
CA CYS A 111 -2.01 -13.74 0.51
C CYS A 111 -1.72 -12.83 -0.71
N ILE A 112 -1.69 -11.50 -0.54
CA ILE A 112 -1.42 -10.54 -1.64
C ILE A 112 0.03 -10.57 -2.15
N ARG A 113 0.91 -11.36 -1.52
CA ARG A 113 2.24 -11.62 -2.07
C ARG A 113 2.19 -12.46 -3.34
N HIS A 114 1.12 -13.20 -3.56
CA HIS A 114 0.84 -13.88 -4.83
C HIS A 114 0.20 -12.92 -5.82
N GLN A 115 0.75 -12.86 -7.03
CA GLN A 115 0.31 -11.89 -8.05
C GLN A 115 -1.14 -12.10 -8.48
N SER A 116 -1.60 -13.36 -8.61
CA SER A 116 -2.98 -13.70 -8.95
C SER A 116 -3.97 -13.17 -7.91
N VAL A 117 -3.63 -13.30 -6.63
CA VAL A 117 -4.44 -12.82 -5.51
C VAL A 117 -4.47 -11.29 -5.46
N ALA A 118 -3.31 -10.64 -5.60
CA ALA A 118 -3.26 -9.18 -5.64
C ALA A 118 -4.08 -8.61 -6.81
N ARG A 119 -4.01 -9.26 -7.99
CA ARG A 119 -4.83 -8.88 -9.15
C ARG A 119 -6.32 -8.99 -8.82
N TYR A 120 -6.77 -10.11 -8.25
CA TYR A 120 -8.15 -10.28 -7.82
C TYR A 120 -8.60 -9.15 -6.90
N VAL A 121 -7.83 -8.84 -5.85
CA VAL A 121 -8.18 -7.79 -4.90
C VAL A 121 -8.26 -6.42 -5.59
N LEU A 122 -7.30 -6.06 -6.44
CA LEU A 122 -7.28 -4.79 -7.16
C LEU A 122 -8.48 -4.65 -8.11
N GLU A 123 -8.89 -5.72 -8.78
CA GLU A 123 -10.01 -5.72 -9.73
C GLU A 123 -11.38 -5.84 -9.06
N SER A 124 -11.42 -6.24 -7.79
CA SER A 124 -12.65 -6.37 -7.01
C SER A 124 -13.18 -5.02 -6.51
N PRO A 125 -14.49 -4.90 -6.22
CA PRO A 125 -15.05 -3.72 -5.54
C PRO A 125 -14.45 -3.47 -4.16
N HIS A 126 -13.86 -4.51 -3.54
CA HIS A 126 -13.29 -4.46 -2.20
C HIS A 126 -12.09 -3.52 -2.08
N VAL A 127 -11.36 -3.24 -3.17
CA VAL A 127 -10.24 -2.28 -3.15
C VAL A 127 -10.69 -0.89 -2.66
N LYS A 128 -11.94 -0.51 -2.94
CA LYS A 128 -12.48 0.80 -2.54
C LYS A 128 -12.64 0.92 -1.02
N LYS A 129 -12.84 -0.20 -0.31
CA LYS A 129 -12.98 -0.19 1.14
C LYS A 129 -11.70 0.28 1.85
N PHE A 130 -10.52 0.11 1.24
CA PHE A 130 -9.27 0.59 1.83
C PHE A 130 -9.23 2.11 2.02
N PHE A 131 -9.89 2.90 1.18
CA PHE A 131 -9.97 4.35 1.39
C PHE A 131 -10.67 4.72 2.71
N ASP A 132 -11.59 3.88 3.16
CA ASP A 132 -12.31 4.08 4.42
C ASP A 132 -11.55 3.40 5.58
N TYR A 133 -11.01 2.19 5.37
CA TYR A 133 -10.27 1.45 6.41
C TYR A 133 -9.01 2.17 6.90
N ILE A 134 -8.28 2.85 6.00
CA ILE A 134 -7.08 3.64 6.31
C ILE A 134 -7.41 4.85 7.21
N GLN A 135 -8.69 5.19 7.34
CA GLN A 135 -9.17 6.31 8.12
C GLN A 135 -9.97 5.87 9.35
N LEU A 136 -9.95 4.58 9.68
CA LEU A 136 -10.60 4.07 10.89
C LEU A 136 -10.03 4.74 12.16
N PRO A 137 -10.85 4.99 13.19
CA PRO A 137 -10.39 5.63 14.42
C PRO A 137 -9.34 4.82 15.19
N ASN A 138 -9.36 3.50 15.06
CA ASN A 138 -8.37 2.64 15.68
C ASN A 138 -7.04 2.71 14.89
N PHE A 139 -6.02 3.28 15.53
CA PHE A 139 -4.72 3.51 14.90
C PHE A 139 -4.08 2.23 14.37
N ASP A 140 -4.03 1.16 15.17
CA ASP A 140 -3.38 -0.09 14.77
C ASP A 140 -4.05 -0.70 13.53
N ILE A 141 -5.39 -0.68 13.49
CA ILE A 141 -6.18 -1.18 12.37
C ILE A 141 -5.97 -0.32 11.13
N SER A 142 -6.06 1.01 11.27
CA SER A 142 -5.88 1.93 10.13
C SER A 142 -4.46 1.86 9.55
N ALA A 143 -3.44 1.69 10.41
CA ALA A 143 -2.05 1.53 10.00
C ALA A 143 -1.82 0.20 9.27
N ASP A 144 -2.44 -0.89 9.74
CA ASP A 144 -2.38 -2.20 9.09
C ASP A 144 -3.08 -2.18 7.71
N ALA A 145 -4.24 -1.53 7.62
CA ALA A 145 -4.95 -1.30 6.35
C ALA A 145 -4.10 -0.47 5.38
N ALA A 146 -3.44 0.58 5.86
CA ALA A 146 -2.57 1.43 5.06
C ALA A 146 -1.34 0.67 4.54
N ALA A 147 -0.74 -0.18 5.38
CA ALA A 147 0.38 -1.04 4.98
C ALA A 147 -0.06 -2.05 3.91
N THR A 148 -1.23 -2.68 4.09
CA THR A 148 -1.80 -3.62 3.13
C THR A 148 -2.09 -2.95 1.79
N PHE A 149 -2.73 -1.77 1.81
CA PHE A 149 -3.04 -1.00 0.61
C PHE A 149 -1.78 -0.54 -0.11
N LYS A 150 -0.76 -0.08 0.62
CA LYS A 150 0.56 0.23 0.07
C LYS A 150 1.16 -0.98 -0.63
N GLU A 151 1.14 -2.15 0.00
CA GLU A 151 1.71 -3.37 -0.57
C GLU A 151 0.98 -3.78 -1.86
N LEU A 152 -0.36 -3.73 -1.87
CA LEU A 152 -1.18 -3.96 -3.05
C LEU A 152 -0.79 -3.03 -4.22
N LEU A 153 -0.54 -1.76 -3.93
CA LEU A 153 -0.23 -0.73 -4.92
C LEU A 153 1.25 -0.61 -5.29
N THR A 154 2.15 -1.40 -4.69
CA THR A 154 3.59 -1.23 -4.94
C THR A 154 4.36 -2.53 -5.17
N ARG A 155 3.81 -3.70 -4.85
CA ARG A 155 4.50 -4.99 -4.99
C ARG A 155 4.59 -5.46 -6.44
N HIS A 156 3.45 -5.69 -7.09
CA HIS A 156 3.36 -6.35 -8.40
C HIS A 156 3.30 -5.31 -9.52
N LYS A 157 4.47 -4.81 -9.94
CA LYS A 157 4.61 -3.58 -10.75
C LYS A 157 3.75 -3.56 -12.01
N SER A 158 3.74 -4.64 -12.80
CA SER A 158 2.95 -4.73 -14.02
C SER A 158 1.44 -4.77 -13.74
N THR A 159 1.01 -5.57 -12.75
CA THR A 159 -0.41 -5.63 -12.34
C THR A 159 -0.91 -4.28 -11.85
N VAL A 160 -0.11 -3.57 -11.04
CA VAL A 160 -0.46 -2.24 -10.52
C VAL A 160 -0.54 -1.23 -11.66
N ALA A 161 0.43 -1.21 -12.58
CA ALA A 161 0.44 -0.29 -13.70
C ALA A 161 -0.78 -0.47 -14.62
N GLU A 162 -1.15 -1.72 -14.91
CA GLU A 162 -2.37 -2.04 -15.65
C GLU A 162 -3.62 -1.56 -14.91
N PHE A 163 -3.73 -1.88 -13.62
CA PHE A 163 -4.84 -1.45 -12.77
C PHE A 163 -4.99 0.08 -12.76
N LEU A 164 -3.93 0.82 -12.43
CA LEU A 164 -3.96 2.29 -12.32
C LEU A 164 -4.25 2.95 -13.68
N SER A 165 -3.74 2.40 -14.77
CA SER A 165 -4.00 2.93 -16.11
C SER A 165 -5.48 2.77 -16.50
N LYS A 166 -6.06 1.59 -16.25
CA LYS A 166 -7.46 1.27 -16.55
C LYS A 166 -8.45 2.02 -15.65
N ASN A 167 -8.06 2.26 -14.40
CA ASN A 167 -8.94 2.77 -13.35
C ASN A 167 -8.63 4.22 -12.93
N TYR A 168 -7.83 4.92 -13.74
CA TYR A 168 -7.22 6.20 -13.39
C TYR A 168 -8.20 7.21 -12.78
N ASP A 169 -9.31 7.46 -13.48
CA ASP A 169 -10.20 8.57 -13.15
C ASP A 169 -10.86 8.41 -11.78
N TRP A 170 -11.47 7.25 -11.51
CA TRP A 170 -12.10 7.04 -10.21
C TRP A 170 -11.06 6.83 -9.11
N PHE A 171 -9.94 6.15 -9.41
CA PHE A 171 -8.94 5.84 -8.39
C PHE A 171 -8.29 7.12 -7.86
N PHE A 172 -7.83 8.00 -8.75
CA PHE A 172 -7.19 9.24 -8.32
C PHE A 172 -8.19 10.28 -7.80
N ALA A 173 -9.45 10.26 -8.27
CA ALA A 173 -10.50 11.06 -7.63
C ALA A 173 -10.64 10.70 -6.14
N GLU A 174 -10.84 9.42 -5.83
CA GLU A 174 -10.96 8.92 -4.45
C GLU A 174 -9.67 9.11 -3.65
N PHE A 175 -8.50 8.79 -4.23
CA PHE A 175 -7.21 8.93 -3.58
C PHE A 175 -6.94 10.38 -3.17
N ASN A 176 -7.22 11.33 -4.06
CA ASN A 176 -7.04 12.74 -3.79
C ASN A 176 -8.01 13.23 -2.72
N SER A 177 -9.32 13.04 -2.92
CA SER A 177 -10.33 13.62 -2.05
C SER A 177 -10.38 12.96 -0.68
N LYS A 178 -10.19 11.64 -0.59
CA LYS A 178 -10.27 10.91 0.67
C LYS A 178 -8.96 10.85 1.42
N LEU A 179 -7.81 10.86 0.75
CA LEU A 179 -6.52 10.63 1.41
C LEU A 179 -5.60 11.84 1.42
N LEU A 180 -5.32 12.45 0.26
CA LEU A 180 -4.44 13.63 0.20
C LEU A 180 -5.06 14.85 0.87
N GLU A 181 -6.38 15.00 0.74
CA GLU A 181 -7.16 16.08 1.35
C GLU A 181 -7.81 15.66 2.68
N SER A 182 -7.46 14.48 3.22
CA SER A 182 -7.96 14.01 4.52
C SER A 182 -7.65 15.00 5.63
N THR A 183 -8.54 15.14 6.62
CA THR A 183 -8.24 15.95 7.83
C THR A 183 -7.23 15.26 8.75
N ASN A 184 -7.05 13.94 8.61
CA ASN A 184 -6.11 13.15 9.40
C ASN A 184 -4.67 13.36 8.91
N TYR A 185 -3.82 13.92 9.77
CA TYR A 185 -2.40 14.16 9.52
C TYR A 185 -1.64 12.90 9.05
N ILE A 186 -1.85 11.77 9.73
CA ILE A 186 -1.14 10.52 9.45
C ILE A 186 -1.56 9.98 8.07
N THR A 187 -2.86 10.01 7.78
CA THR A 187 -3.40 9.64 6.47
C THR A 187 -2.76 10.49 5.37
N ARG A 188 -2.82 11.83 5.47
CA ARG A 188 -2.21 12.72 4.46
C ARG A 188 -0.74 12.40 4.24
N ARG A 189 0.04 12.27 5.32
CA ARG A 189 1.48 12.00 5.28
C ARG A 189 1.81 10.67 4.62
N GLN A 190 1.10 9.59 4.94
CA GLN A 190 1.36 8.29 4.35
C GLN A 190 0.91 8.23 2.90
N SER A 191 -0.20 8.87 2.57
CA SER A 191 -0.77 8.87 1.22
C SER A 191 0.04 9.69 0.23
N ILE A 192 0.60 10.83 0.64
CA ILE A 192 1.50 11.60 -0.24
C ILE A 192 2.81 10.85 -0.53
N LYS A 193 3.34 10.14 0.47
CA LYS A 193 4.48 9.25 0.28
C LYS A 193 4.15 8.11 -0.68
N LEU A 194 3.01 7.46 -0.49
CA LEU A 194 2.53 6.41 -1.38
C LEU A 194 2.31 6.91 -2.81
N LEU A 195 1.79 8.14 -2.98
CA LEU A 195 1.69 8.77 -4.29
C LEU A 195 3.06 8.90 -4.94
N GLY A 196 4.07 9.39 -4.22
CA GLY A 196 5.45 9.44 -4.69
C GLY A 196 5.97 8.07 -5.11
N ASP A 197 5.81 7.05 -4.26
CA ASP A 197 6.22 5.66 -4.54
C ASP A 197 5.55 5.12 -5.83
N MET A 198 4.26 5.43 -6.05
CA MET A 198 3.53 5.00 -7.25
C MET A 198 4.00 5.73 -8.50
N LEU A 199 4.13 7.06 -8.46
CA LEU A 199 4.46 7.86 -9.65
C LEU A 199 5.92 7.73 -10.09
N LEU A 200 6.84 7.43 -9.16
CA LEU A 200 8.26 7.21 -9.45
C LEU A 200 8.56 5.81 -10.02
N ASP A 201 7.62 4.87 -9.94
CA ASP A 201 7.82 3.55 -10.54
C ASP A 201 7.81 3.64 -12.06
N ARG A 202 8.88 3.13 -12.70
CA ARG A 202 9.02 3.13 -14.17
C ARG A 202 7.85 2.47 -14.90
N SER A 203 7.19 1.48 -14.29
CA SER A 203 6.06 0.77 -14.87
C SER A 203 4.82 1.67 -14.95
N ASN A 204 4.75 2.70 -14.10
CA ASN A 204 3.67 3.67 -14.02
C ASN A 204 3.95 4.93 -14.85
N ALA A 205 4.92 4.94 -15.78
CA ALA A 205 5.29 6.13 -16.54
C ALA A 205 4.09 6.82 -17.21
N VAL A 206 3.18 6.06 -17.82
CA VAL A 206 1.96 6.59 -18.46
C VAL A 206 1.03 7.25 -17.44
N VAL A 207 0.82 6.59 -16.29
CA VAL A 207 0.02 7.11 -15.18
C VAL A 207 0.64 8.38 -14.61
N MET A 208 1.96 8.39 -14.42
CA MET A 208 2.71 9.54 -13.95
C MET A 208 2.56 10.73 -14.89
N THR A 209 2.79 10.55 -16.20
CA THR A 209 2.63 11.62 -17.19
C THR A 209 1.21 12.18 -17.19
N ARG A 210 0.18 11.33 -17.06
CA ARG A 210 -1.22 11.78 -16.93
C ARG A 210 -1.44 12.58 -15.64
N TYR A 211 -0.90 12.09 -14.51
CA TYR A 211 -1.03 12.74 -13.20
C TYR A 211 -0.39 14.12 -13.13
N VAL A 212 0.84 14.26 -13.63
CA VAL A 212 1.58 15.53 -13.61
C VAL A 212 1.14 16.53 -14.67
N SER A 213 0.19 16.13 -15.52
CA SER A 213 -0.45 16.99 -16.53
C SER A 213 -1.80 17.53 -16.06
N SER A 214 -2.23 17.22 -14.84
CA SER A 214 -3.52 17.68 -14.30
C SER A 214 -3.37 18.92 -13.41
N ARG A 215 -4.09 19.98 -13.77
CA ARG A 215 -4.17 21.21 -12.98
C ARG A 215 -4.69 20.99 -11.56
N ASP A 216 -5.70 20.13 -11.39
CA ASP A 216 -6.28 19.87 -10.08
C ASP A 216 -5.30 19.14 -9.18
N ASN A 217 -4.56 18.16 -9.73
CA ASN A 217 -3.50 17.48 -9.00
C ASN A 217 -2.40 18.46 -8.58
N LEU A 218 -1.95 19.34 -9.48
CA LEU A 218 -0.96 20.37 -9.15
C LEU A 218 -1.42 21.25 -7.99
N ARG A 219 -2.68 21.68 -8.01
CA ARG A 219 -3.26 22.51 -6.95
C ARG A 219 -3.21 21.82 -5.58
N ILE A 220 -3.56 20.53 -5.53
CA ILE A 220 -3.47 19.73 -4.30
C ILE A 220 -2.03 19.73 -3.78
N LEU A 221 -1.05 19.41 -4.63
CA LEU A 221 0.36 19.36 -4.23
C LEU A 221 0.88 20.74 -3.79
N MET A 222 0.50 21.82 -4.47
CA MET A 222 0.87 23.18 -4.07
C MET A 222 0.28 23.59 -2.71
N ASN A 223 -0.91 23.08 -2.36
CA ASN A 223 -1.47 23.28 -1.02
C ASN A 223 -0.69 22.46 0.02
N LEU A 224 -0.34 21.21 -0.27
CA LEU A 224 0.43 20.34 0.64
C LEU A 224 1.86 20.88 0.89
N LEU A 225 2.48 21.55 -0.09
CA LEU A 225 3.74 22.28 0.09
C LEU A 225 3.64 23.45 1.09
N ARG A 226 2.42 23.95 1.38
CA ARG A 226 2.18 25.05 2.32
C ARG A 226 1.74 24.58 3.71
N GLU A 227 1.63 23.27 3.93
CA GLU A 227 1.31 22.70 5.25
C GLU A 227 2.38 23.07 6.28
N SER A 228 1.99 23.17 7.55
CA SER A 228 2.93 23.47 8.64
C SER A 228 3.87 22.31 8.95
N SER A 229 3.50 21.07 8.59
CA SER A 229 4.33 19.89 8.81
C SER A 229 5.42 19.79 7.76
N LYS A 230 6.68 19.96 8.19
CA LYS A 230 7.88 19.71 7.36
C LYS A 230 7.84 18.35 6.68
N SER A 231 7.37 17.30 7.38
CA SER A 231 7.33 15.96 6.78
C SER A 231 6.33 15.86 5.63
N ILE A 232 5.19 16.56 5.69
CA ILE A 232 4.26 16.60 4.56
C ILE A 232 4.87 17.44 3.43
N GLN A 233 5.48 18.57 3.74
CA GLN A 233 6.14 19.43 2.74
C GLN A 233 7.23 18.68 1.98
N THR A 234 8.04 17.86 2.66
CA THR A 234 9.12 17.08 2.01
C THR A 234 8.56 16.07 1.02
N GLU A 235 7.57 15.28 1.44
CA GLU A 235 6.94 14.30 0.55
C GLU A 235 6.17 14.99 -0.59
N ALA A 236 5.55 16.15 -0.33
CA ALA A 236 4.90 16.97 -1.34
C ALA A 236 5.89 17.49 -2.37
N PHE A 237 7.08 17.89 -1.94
CA PHE A 237 8.15 18.31 -2.82
C PHE A 237 8.61 17.19 -3.75
N HIS A 238 8.74 15.96 -3.26
CA HIS A 238 9.12 14.81 -4.08
C HIS A 238 8.11 14.49 -5.20
N VAL A 239 6.83 14.79 -4.99
CA VAL A 239 5.80 14.67 -6.04
C VAL A 239 5.77 15.93 -6.91
N PHE A 240 5.82 17.12 -6.32
CA PHE A 240 5.78 18.41 -7.02
C PHE A 240 6.91 18.56 -8.03
N LYS A 241 8.12 18.09 -7.70
CA LYS A 241 9.27 18.14 -8.64
C LYS A 241 8.96 17.42 -9.96
N LEU A 242 8.07 16.42 -9.97
CA LEU A 242 7.67 15.72 -11.20
C LEU A 242 6.85 16.61 -12.14
N PHE A 243 6.02 17.50 -11.59
CA PHE A 243 5.31 18.52 -12.38
C PHE A 243 6.29 19.50 -13.03
N VAL A 244 7.31 19.91 -12.28
CA VAL A 244 8.32 20.86 -12.76
C VAL A 244 9.28 20.17 -13.74
N ALA A 245 9.63 18.90 -13.55
CA ALA A 245 10.50 18.16 -14.46
C ALA A 245 9.80 17.67 -15.74
N ASN A 246 8.46 17.68 -15.81
CA ASN A 246 7.72 17.25 -17.00
C ASN A 246 8.13 18.10 -18.22
N GLN A 247 8.73 17.50 -19.24
CA GLN A 247 9.16 18.24 -20.44
C GLN A 247 7.97 18.72 -21.28
N ASN A 248 6.86 17.99 -21.23
CA ASN A 248 5.63 18.25 -21.98
C ASN A 248 4.54 18.87 -21.10
N LYS A 249 4.90 19.89 -20.30
CA LYS A 249 3.93 20.57 -19.42
C LYS A 249 2.77 21.16 -20.25
N PRO A 250 1.51 20.85 -19.89
CA PRO A 250 0.35 21.54 -20.43
C PRO A 250 0.40 23.06 -20.18
N PRO A 251 -0.19 23.89 -21.06
CA PRO A 251 -0.17 25.35 -20.92
C PRO A 251 -0.74 25.84 -19.58
N ASP A 252 -1.81 25.23 -19.09
CA ASP A 252 -2.44 25.58 -17.80
C ASP A 252 -1.52 25.31 -16.60
N ILE A 253 -0.75 24.22 -16.62
CA ILE A 253 0.31 23.94 -15.63
C ILE A 253 1.38 25.03 -15.68
N VAL A 254 1.85 25.39 -16.88
CA VAL A 254 2.84 26.48 -17.05
C VAL A 254 2.27 27.80 -16.51
N SER A 255 1.04 28.17 -16.87
CA SER A 255 0.38 29.39 -16.40
C SER A 255 0.30 29.44 -14.87
N ILE A 256 -0.02 28.33 -14.20
CA ILE A 256 -0.07 28.26 -12.73
C ILE A 256 1.31 28.47 -12.12
N LEU A 257 2.34 27.80 -12.63
CA LEU A 257 3.71 27.93 -12.13
C LEU A 257 4.25 29.35 -12.33
N VAL A 258 4.00 29.95 -13.50
CA VAL A 258 4.39 31.35 -13.80
C VAL A 258 3.65 32.34 -12.91
N ALA A 259 2.32 32.22 -12.77
CA ALA A 259 1.52 33.10 -11.93
C ALA A 259 1.93 33.05 -10.45
N ASN A 260 2.50 31.93 -9.99
CA ASN A 260 2.95 31.75 -8.60
C ASN A 260 4.48 31.80 -8.46
N ARG A 261 5.23 32.15 -9.51
CA ARG A 261 6.70 32.01 -9.58
C ARG A 261 7.41 32.61 -8.37
N SER A 262 7.18 33.89 -8.07
CA SER A 262 7.86 34.59 -6.97
C SER A 262 7.55 33.97 -5.60
N LYS A 263 6.32 33.48 -5.40
CA LYS A 263 5.90 32.85 -4.14
C LYS A 263 6.52 31.45 -4.00
N LEU A 264 6.53 30.67 -5.07
CA LEU A 264 7.14 29.34 -5.11
C LEU A 264 8.65 29.41 -4.86
N LEU A 265 9.36 30.32 -5.53
CA LEU A 265 10.80 30.49 -5.35
C LEU A 265 11.14 30.89 -3.91
N ARG A 266 10.35 31.79 -3.30
CA ARG A 266 10.53 32.16 -1.88
C ARG A 266 10.28 30.96 -0.96
N LEU A 267 9.16 30.26 -1.15
CA LEU A 267 8.81 29.08 -0.36
C LEU A 267 9.93 28.02 -0.40
N LEU A 268 10.47 27.73 -1.59
CA LEU A 268 11.52 26.74 -1.77
C LEU A 268 12.88 27.22 -1.22
N ALA A 269 13.21 28.51 -1.34
CA ALA A 269 14.43 29.06 -0.73
C ALA A 269 14.42 28.93 0.80
N ASP A 270 13.26 29.16 1.41
CA ASP A 270 13.07 29.04 2.86
C ASP A 270 12.93 27.59 3.34
N PHE A 271 12.72 26.64 2.41
CA PHE A 271 12.54 25.24 2.74
C PHE A 271 13.89 24.58 3.07
N LYS A 272 14.12 24.32 4.36
CA LYS A 272 15.31 23.66 4.89
C LYS A 272 14.97 22.36 5.58
N MET A 273 15.74 21.32 5.26
CA MET A 273 15.65 20.03 5.96
C MET A 273 16.36 20.09 7.31
N ASP A 274 15.84 19.33 8.29
CA ASP A 274 16.44 19.26 9.63
C ASP A 274 17.76 18.47 9.64
N LYS A 275 17.98 17.62 8.63
CA LYS A 275 19.21 16.89 8.40
C LYS A 275 19.76 17.27 7.03
N GLU A 276 21.08 17.29 6.91
CA GLU A 276 21.74 17.47 5.62
C GLU A 276 21.36 16.31 4.68
N ASP A 277 20.74 16.66 3.56
CA ASP A 277 20.36 15.76 2.48
C ASP A 277 20.79 16.43 1.17
N GLU A 278 21.98 16.05 0.69
CA GLU A 278 22.59 16.63 -0.51
C GLU A 278 21.71 16.40 -1.76
N GLN A 279 21.04 15.25 -1.85
CA GLN A 279 20.16 14.94 -2.97
C GLN A 279 18.93 15.84 -2.95
N PHE A 280 18.34 16.06 -1.79
CA PHE A 280 17.20 16.96 -1.64
C PHE A 280 17.58 18.40 -2.03
N GLU A 281 18.73 18.90 -1.56
CA GLU A 281 19.19 20.25 -1.89
C GLU A 281 19.49 20.40 -3.40
N ALA A 282 20.08 19.38 -4.03
CA ALA A 282 20.30 19.37 -5.48
C ALA A 282 18.98 19.38 -6.27
N ASP A 283 18.02 18.53 -5.90
CA ASP A 283 16.68 18.50 -6.51
C ASP A 283 15.98 19.86 -6.35
N LYS A 284 16.07 20.47 -5.17
CA LYS A 284 15.48 21.78 -4.86
C LYS A 284 16.08 22.88 -5.72
N ALA A 285 17.40 22.93 -5.83
CA ALA A 285 18.10 23.89 -6.68
C ALA A 285 17.68 23.74 -8.15
N GLN A 286 17.56 22.51 -8.65
CA GLN A 286 17.12 22.24 -10.01
C GLN A 286 15.67 22.69 -10.24
N VAL A 287 14.75 22.36 -9.33
CA VAL A 287 13.34 22.79 -9.40
C VAL A 287 13.23 24.32 -9.40
N MET A 288 13.98 25.00 -8.54
CA MET A 288 13.99 26.47 -8.49
C MET A 288 14.51 27.08 -9.79
N LYS A 289 15.58 26.52 -10.36
CA LYS A 289 16.14 26.96 -11.65
C LYS A 289 15.12 26.79 -12.78
N GLU A 290 14.44 25.65 -12.84
CA GLU A 290 13.42 25.38 -13.85
C GLU A 290 12.23 26.35 -13.73
N ILE A 291 11.72 26.58 -12.51
CA ILE A 291 10.63 27.53 -12.27
C ILE A 291 11.02 28.96 -12.67
N ALA A 292 12.26 29.38 -12.37
CA ALA A 292 12.76 30.71 -12.72
C ALA A 292 12.85 30.91 -14.24
N ALA A 293 13.20 29.85 -14.98
CA ALA A 293 13.35 29.86 -16.44
C ALA A 293 12.05 29.63 -17.21
N LEU A 294 10.94 29.28 -16.56
CA LEU A 294 9.65 29.11 -17.24
C LEU A 294 9.22 30.41 -17.90
N GLU A 295 8.88 30.38 -19.17
CA GLU A 295 8.26 31.51 -19.88
C GLU A 295 6.75 31.28 -20.02
N PRO A 296 5.93 32.35 -20.06
CA PRO A 296 4.53 32.23 -20.44
C PRO A 296 4.45 31.60 -21.84
N ARG A 297 3.71 30.51 -22.00
CA ARG A 297 3.34 30.00 -23.33
C ARG A 297 2.06 30.72 -23.75
N GLU A 298 2.10 31.39 -24.90
CA GLU A 298 0.92 31.97 -25.57
C GLU A 298 -0.11 30.89 -25.94
#